data_AF-A0A960YRA2-F1
#
_entry.id   AF-A0A960YRA2-F1
#
_cell.length_a   1.000
_cell.length_b   1.000
_cell.length_c   1.000
_cell.angle_alpha   90.00
_cell.angle_beta   90.00
_cell.angle_gamma   90.00
#
_symmetry.space_group_name_H-M   'P 1'
#
loop_
_entity.id
_entity.type
_entity.pdbx_description
1 polymer ?
#
loop_
_entity_poly.entity_id
_entity_poly.type
_entity_poly.pdbx_seq_one_letter_code
_entity_poly.pdbx_strand_id
1 'polypeptide(L)'
;MPWSVAFSNFPKSPLAASLFLFIGFFSAGCNPDQTVDPVASDGIMDARQQNLDGSPLALVGNWNFAWNQWVDPANPPSSESGQIQIVPVPSHWTDYKPSQKTPGVDAGYPERGKASFWLFLRLDPNIEKIALRLPAMDTAFVLFWNGNEVARNGYLNVELGGSRPVYYAPRTLRLNARAENTLVLHMANDVYPRPGLRDTILLGSESLIARIAEENNFFAAFLVGALALMALYHLGMYAMR
;
A
#
# COMPACT_ATOMS: atom_id res chain seq x y z
N MET A 1 16.99 -14.36 -80.22
CA MET A 1 17.05 -12.91 -79.93
C MET A 1 15.66 -12.30 -80.09
N PRO A 2 15.00 -11.92 -79.00
CA PRO A 2 14.03 -10.80 -79.00
C PRO A 2 14.41 -9.77 -77.90
N TRP A 3 14.55 -8.48 -78.21
CA TRP A 3 13.54 -7.39 -78.19
C TRP A 3 13.11 -6.89 -76.78
N SER A 4 13.68 -5.73 -76.45
CA SER A 4 13.25 -4.57 -75.63
C SER A 4 12.03 -4.62 -74.69
N VAL A 5 12.33 -4.31 -73.40
CA VAL A 5 11.73 -3.35 -72.44
C VAL A 5 10.20 -3.14 -72.43
N ALA A 6 9.59 -3.43 -71.26
CA ALA A 6 8.55 -2.60 -70.65
C ALA A 6 8.59 -2.77 -69.12
N PHE A 7 9.13 -1.79 -68.40
CA PHE A 7 8.95 -1.66 -66.95
C PHE A 7 7.56 -1.06 -66.71
N SER A 8 6.63 -1.87 -66.18
CA SER A 8 5.34 -1.39 -65.69
C SER A 8 5.41 -1.10 -64.18
N ASN A 9 5.06 0.14 -63.89
CA ASN A 9 4.78 0.80 -62.62
C ASN A 9 4.30 -0.06 -61.42
N PHE A 10 4.94 0.21 -60.28
CA PHE A 10 4.41 -0.02 -58.93
C PHE A 10 3.06 0.68 -58.71
N PRO A 11 2.20 0.15 -57.83
CA PRO A 11 1.58 0.94 -56.79
C PRO A 11 2.35 0.72 -55.49
N LYS A 12 3.09 1.74 -55.04
CA LYS A 12 3.68 1.79 -53.71
C LYS A 12 2.52 1.92 -52.72
N SER A 13 2.27 0.90 -51.92
CA SER A 13 1.33 0.97 -50.79
C SER A 13 1.82 2.01 -49.77
N PRO A 14 1.02 3.00 -49.36
CA PRO A 14 1.39 3.93 -48.30
C PRO A 14 0.84 3.40 -46.97
N LEU A 15 1.24 2.20 -46.54
CA LEU A 15 0.72 1.60 -45.29
C LEU A 15 1.79 0.97 -44.40
N ALA A 16 3.08 1.23 -44.65
CA ALA A 16 4.17 0.74 -43.82
C ALA A 16 4.92 1.84 -43.04
N ALA A 17 4.49 3.10 -43.11
CA ALA A 17 5.23 4.24 -42.56
C ALA A 17 4.54 4.95 -41.38
N SER A 18 3.52 4.35 -40.76
CA SER A 18 2.73 5.02 -39.72
C SER A 18 2.80 4.36 -38.33
N LEU A 19 3.86 3.59 -38.05
CA LEU A 19 4.02 2.90 -36.76
C LEU A 19 5.43 3.08 -36.16
N PHE A 20 6.01 4.28 -36.19
CA PHE A 20 7.29 4.57 -35.54
C PHE A 20 7.42 6.04 -35.11
N LEU A 21 6.38 6.60 -34.49
CA LEU A 21 6.42 8.00 -34.05
C LEU A 21 5.61 8.21 -32.77
N PHE A 22 5.99 7.52 -31.69
CA PHE A 22 5.55 7.85 -30.33
C PHE A 22 6.58 7.41 -29.28
N ILE A 23 7.88 7.62 -29.56
CA ILE A 23 8.93 7.51 -28.53
C ILE A 23 9.75 8.79 -28.62
N GLY A 24 9.38 9.77 -27.80
CA GLY A 24 10.15 11.00 -27.70
C GLY A 24 9.29 12.13 -27.18
N PHE A 25 9.13 12.19 -25.86
CA PHE A 25 9.23 13.43 -25.06
C PHE A 25 9.00 13.07 -23.58
N PHE A 26 9.89 12.24 -23.00
CA PHE A 26 10.06 12.23 -21.54
C PHE A 26 11.09 13.30 -21.21
N SER A 27 10.63 14.56 -21.17
CA SER A 27 11.39 15.63 -20.56
C SER A 27 11.44 15.36 -19.07
N ALA A 28 12.62 15.00 -18.57
CA ALA A 28 12.91 14.94 -17.14
C ALA A 28 12.78 16.34 -16.56
N GLY A 29 11.60 16.67 -16.04
CA GLY A 29 11.41 17.78 -15.12
C GLY A 29 12.05 17.40 -13.79
N CYS A 30 13.31 17.77 -13.60
CA CYS A 30 13.97 17.67 -12.29
C CYS A 30 13.39 18.78 -11.42
N ASN A 31 12.46 18.45 -10.53
CA ASN A 31 11.89 19.41 -9.58
C ASN A 31 12.83 19.47 -8.36
N PRO A 32 13.52 20.60 -8.10
CA PRO A 32 14.44 20.72 -6.99
C PRO A 32 13.67 21.19 -5.76
N ASP A 33 12.91 20.29 -5.15
CA ASP A 33 12.48 20.44 -3.75
C ASP A 33 12.12 19.06 -3.18
N GLN A 34 13.02 18.09 -3.35
CA GLN A 34 12.89 16.79 -2.69
C GLN A 34 13.24 16.96 -1.21
N THR A 35 12.28 17.45 -0.44
CA THR A 35 12.25 17.16 1.00
C THR A 35 12.27 15.63 1.12
N VAL A 36 13.33 15.08 1.73
CA VAL A 36 13.43 13.64 1.94
C VAL A 36 12.22 13.19 2.75
N ASP A 37 11.46 12.24 2.22
CA ASP A 37 10.30 11.69 2.93
C ASP A 37 10.75 11.11 4.28
N PRO A 38 10.07 11.44 5.39
CA PRO A 38 10.48 11.00 6.71
C PRO A 38 10.19 9.51 6.84
N VAL A 39 11.15 8.80 7.39
CA VAL A 39 11.05 7.38 7.69
C VAL A 39 10.92 7.21 9.19
N ALA A 40 10.03 6.32 9.63
CA ALA A 40 9.88 6.03 11.05
C ALA A 40 11.18 5.46 11.62
N SER A 41 11.63 6.00 12.76
CA SER A 41 12.73 5.45 13.57
C SER A 41 12.24 5.25 14.98
N ASP A 42 12.57 4.10 15.56
CA ASP A 42 12.26 3.76 16.96
C ASP A 42 10.77 3.93 17.32
N GLY A 43 9.89 3.63 16.35
CA GLY A 43 8.45 3.72 16.53
C GLY A 43 7.86 5.13 16.43
N ILE A 44 8.67 6.11 16.01
CA ILE A 44 8.28 7.52 15.86
C ILE A 44 8.54 7.97 14.43
N MET A 45 7.58 8.65 13.82
CA MET A 45 7.73 9.35 12.55
C MET A 45 7.47 10.84 12.75
N ASP A 46 8.48 11.65 12.44
CA ASP A 46 8.38 13.11 12.50
C ASP A 46 8.14 13.68 11.10
N ALA A 47 6.92 14.10 10.84
CA ALA A 47 6.45 14.64 9.57
C ALA A 47 5.97 16.10 9.69
N ARG A 48 6.45 16.83 10.71
CA ARG A 48 6.07 18.24 10.94
C ARG A 48 6.42 19.19 9.80
N GLN A 49 7.38 18.82 8.95
CA GLN A 49 7.83 19.62 7.81
C GLN A 49 7.29 19.11 6.47
N GLN A 50 6.43 18.08 6.48
CA GLN A 50 5.97 17.45 5.25
C GLN A 50 4.74 18.13 4.67
N ASN A 51 4.77 18.36 3.36
CA ASN A 51 3.63 18.87 2.61
C ASN A 51 2.67 17.74 2.23
N LEU A 52 1.65 17.52 3.06
CA LEU A 52 0.66 16.45 2.87
C LEU A 52 -0.30 16.68 1.68
N ASP A 53 -0.28 17.86 1.05
CA ASP A 53 -1.04 18.14 -0.17
C ASP A 53 -0.25 17.82 -1.45
N GLY A 54 1.08 17.88 -1.39
CA GLY A 54 1.95 17.69 -2.55
C GLY A 54 2.19 16.23 -2.90
N SER A 55 2.52 15.41 -1.90
CA SER A 55 2.81 13.98 -2.05
C SER A 55 2.26 13.18 -0.87
N PRO A 56 1.82 11.92 -1.10
CA PRO A 56 1.36 11.07 -0.01
C PRO A 56 2.56 10.65 0.83
N LEU A 57 2.49 10.88 2.14
CA LEU A 57 3.45 10.39 3.11
C LEU A 57 3.27 8.87 3.29
N ALA A 58 4.30 8.12 2.97
CA ALA A 58 4.35 6.68 3.17
C ALA A 58 4.71 6.37 4.64
N LEU A 59 3.86 5.66 5.38
CA LEU A 59 4.11 5.33 6.79
C LEU A 59 5.09 4.14 6.94
N VAL A 60 6.29 4.27 6.36
CA VAL A 60 7.33 3.24 6.31
C VAL A 60 8.39 3.44 7.40
N GLY A 61 9.17 2.39 7.65
CA GLY A 61 10.30 2.41 8.58
C GLY A 61 10.08 1.50 9.77
N ASN A 62 10.68 1.87 10.89
CA ASN A 62 10.76 1.07 12.09
C ASN A 62 9.59 1.37 13.04
N TRP A 63 8.64 0.43 13.14
CA TRP A 63 7.45 0.53 13.98
C TRP A 63 7.61 -0.24 15.28
N ASN A 64 6.84 0.14 16.28
CA ASN A 64 6.71 -0.66 17.48
C ASN A 64 5.86 -1.91 17.21
N PHE A 65 6.24 -3.02 17.83
CA PHE A 65 5.61 -4.33 17.63
C PHE A 65 5.57 -5.15 18.91
N ALA A 66 4.42 -5.78 19.12
CA ALA A 66 4.20 -6.76 20.18
C ALA A 66 3.57 -8.03 19.62
N TRP A 67 4.21 -9.17 19.84
CA TRP A 67 3.71 -10.47 19.45
C TRP A 67 2.74 -11.05 20.49
N ASN A 68 1.67 -11.68 20.01
CA ASN A 68 0.65 -12.37 20.79
C ASN A 68 -0.01 -11.55 21.91
N GLN A 69 0.02 -10.23 21.79
CA GLN A 69 -0.49 -9.29 22.79
C GLN A 69 -1.26 -8.16 22.11
N TRP A 70 -2.41 -7.81 22.70
CA TRP A 70 -3.13 -6.58 22.37
C TRP A 70 -2.61 -5.45 23.27
N VAL A 71 -2.16 -4.37 22.65
CA VAL A 71 -1.78 -3.16 23.39
C VAL A 71 -3.03 -2.30 23.63
N ASP A 72 -2.99 -1.44 24.64
CA ASP A 72 -4.03 -0.42 24.79
C ASP A 72 -3.93 0.57 23.61
N PRO A 73 -4.95 0.70 22.75
CA PRO A 73 -4.88 1.60 21.61
C PRO A 73 -4.87 3.09 22.02
N ALA A 74 -5.33 3.43 23.22
CA ALA A 74 -5.32 4.80 23.72
C ALA A 74 -3.97 5.19 24.33
N ASN A 75 -3.27 4.24 24.94
CA ASN A 75 -1.97 4.44 25.59
C ASN A 75 -1.01 3.27 25.31
N PRO A 76 -0.60 3.05 24.05
CA PRO A 76 0.34 1.99 23.75
C PRO A 76 1.72 2.33 24.35
N PRO A 77 2.49 1.32 24.78
CA PRO A 77 3.75 1.55 25.47
C PRO A 77 4.78 2.21 24.54
N SER A 78 5.63 3.07 25.10
CA SER A 78 6.76 3.67 24.37
C SER A 78 7.93 2.69 24.29
N SER A 79 8.74 2.78 23.24
CA SER A 79 9.91 1.91 23.01
C SER A 79 10.88 1.86 24.20
N GLU A 80 10.89 2.89 25.05
CA GLU A 80 11.68 2.98 26.29
C GLU A 80 11.26 1.98 27.39
N SER A 81 10.09 1.34 27.29
CA SER A 81 9.60 0.40 28.32
C SER A 81 10.34 -0.95 28.33
N GLY A 82 11.24 -1.21 27.36
CA GLY A 82 12.10 -2.41 27.31
C GLY A 82 11.38 -3.73 27.01
N GLN A 83 10.06 -3.74 26.83
CA GLN A 83 9.24 -4.92 26.53
C GLN A 83 8.71 -4.95 25.08
N ILE A 84 9.15 -4.01 24.25
CA ILE A 84 8.64 -3.79 22.90
C ILE A 84 9.75 -4.04 21.89
N GLN A 85 9.42 -4.71 20.79
CA GLN A 85 10.33 -4.87 19.68
C GLN A 85 10.08 -3.78 18.64
N ILE A 86 11.16 -3.28 18.03
CA ILE A 86 11.10 -2.42 16.85
C ILE A 86 11.29 -3.29 15.61
N VAL A 87 10.39 -3.17 14.64
CA VAL A 87 10.40 -4.00 13.42
C VAL A 87 10.22 -3.15 12.16
N PRO A 88 10.82 -3.55 11.03
CA PRO A 88 10.62 -2.85 9.78
C PRO A 88 9.21 -3.09 9.23
N VAL A 89 8.58 -2.01 8.78
CA VAL A 89 7.30 -1.99 8.08
C VAL A 89 7.49 -1.23 6.76
N PRO A 90 7.03 -1.75 5.61
CA PRO A 90 6.27 -2.99 5.48
C PRO A 90 7.11 -4.27 5.58
N SER A 91 6.52 -5.35 6.10
CA SER A 91 7.11 -6.70 6.12
C SER A 91 6.09 -7.77 6.56
N HIS A 92 6.42 -9.04 6.37
CA HIS A 92 5.70 -10.13 7.02
C HIS A 92 6.20 -10.29 8.45
N TRP A 93 5.32 -10.57 9.41
CA TRP A 93 5.77 -10.76 10.79
C TRP A 93 6.60 -12.04 10.95
N THR A 94 6.45 -12.99 10.02
CA THR A 94 7.23 -14.24 9.98
C THR A 94 8.71 -13.98 9.73
N ASP A 95 9.05 -12.83 9.16
CA ASP A 95 10.43 -12.47 8.81
C ASP A 95 11.13 -11.76 9.99
N TYR A 96 10.40 -11.36 11.03
CA TYR A 96 10.98 -10.73 12.21
C TYR A 96 11.61 -11.77 13.12
N LYS A 97 12.81 -11.45 13.61
CA LYS A 97 13.52 -12.26 14.60
C LYS A 97 13.12 -11.83 16.01
N PRO A 98 12.61 -12.72 16.87
CA PRO A 98 12.27 -12.35 18.25
C PRO A 98 13.49 -11.80 19.00
N SER A 99 13.29 -10.71 19.75
CA SER A 99 14.36 -10.10 20.56
C SER A 99 14.85 -11.00 21.71
N GLN A 100 14.00 -11.91 22.19
CA GLN A 100 14.34 -12.93 23.18
C GLN A 100 14.26 -14.32 22.55
N LYS A 101 15.30 -15.14 22.77
CA LYS A 101 15.32 -16.55 22.36
C LYS A 101 14.14 -17.27 23.00
N THR A 102 13.11 -17.53 22.19
CA THR A 102 11.98 -18.36 22.58
C THR A 102 12.23 -19.75 22.00
N PRO A 103 12.29 -20.83 22.82
CA PRO A 103 12.51 -22.18 22.32
C PRO A 103 11.50 -22.53 21.22
N GLY A 104 11.97 -22.88 20.02
CA GLY A 104 11.12 -23.20 18.86
C GLY A 104 10.77 -22.02 17.94
N VAL A 105 11.31 -20.81 18.17
CA VAL A 105 11.05 -19.59 17.38
C VAL A 105 12.34 -19.02 16.77
N ASP A 106 13.41 -19.83 16.66
CA ASP A 106 14.73 -19.41 16.18
C ASP A 106 14.77 -18.98 14.69
N ALA A 107 13.65 -19.13 13.97
CA ALA A 107 13.52 -18.80 12.54
C ALA A 107 12.57 -17.63 12.22
N GLY A 108 11.79 -17.11 13.20
CA GLY A 108 10.79 -16.06 13.00
C GLY A 108 9.47 -16.32 13.72
N TYR A 109 8.54 -15.36 13.75
CA TYR A 109 7.23 -15.56 14.40
C TYR A 109 6.34 -16.54 13.60
N PRO A 110 5.49 -17.35 14.28
CA PRO A 110 4.56 -18.25 13.61
C PRO A 110 3.60 -17.54 12.65
N GLU A 111 3.19 -18.20 11.55
CA GLU A 111 2.17 -17.67 10.64
C GLU A 111 0.85 -17.43 11.37
N ARG A 112 0.43 -18.39 12.20
CA ARG A 112 -0.80 -18.25 12.97
C ARG A 112 -0.54 -17.50 14.28
N GLY A 113 -1.30 -16.44 14.50
CA GLY A 113 -1.16 -15.66 15.73
C GLY A 113 -1.82 -14.30 15.65
N LYS A 114 -1.48 -13.46 16.61
CA LYS A 114 -1.94 -12.07 16.70
C LYS A 114 -0.77 -11.17 17.02
N ALA A 115 -0.82 -9.93 16.53
CA ALA A 115 0.21 -8.94 16.73
C ALA A 115 -0.38 -7.54 16.81
N SER A 116 0.27 -6.69 17.59
CA SER A 116 -0.01 -5.25 17.63
C SER A 116 1.15 -4.50 17.01
N PHE A 117 0.85 -3.58 16.11
CA PHE A 117 1.79 -2.62 15.53
C PHE A 117 1.35 -1.22 15.93
N TRP A 118 2.28 -0.33 16.26
CA TRP A 118 1.93 1.07 16.44
C TRP A 118 3.04 2.03 16.08
N LEU A 119 2.62 3.23 15.68
CA LEU A 119 3.47 4.33 15.27
C LEU A 119 3.00 5.63 15.95
N PHE A 120 3.94 6.36 16.52
CA PHE A 120 3.73 7.72 16.98
C PHE A 120 4.06 8.70 15.85
N LEU A 121 3.10 9.56 15.51
CA LEU A 121 3.17 10.49 14.39
C LEU A 121 3.19 11.92 14.91
N ARG A 122 4.24 12.68 14.57
CA ARG A 122 4.31 14.12 14.82
C ARG A 122 4.01 14.86 13.53
N LEU A 123 2.92 15.64 13.53
CA LEU A 123 2.45 16.40 12.37
C LEU A 123 2.53 17.90 12.67
N ASP A 124 2.49 18.73 11.62
CA ASP A 124 2.34 20.17 11.79
C ASP A 124 1.05 20.44 12.59
N PRO A 125 1.12 21.16 13.72
CA PRO A 125 -0.06 21.51 14.52
C PRO A 125 -1.17 22.26 13.76
N ASN A 126 -0.85 22.90 12.63
CA ASN A 126 -1.81 23.60 11.78
C ASN A 126 -2.65 22.65 10.90
N ILE A 127 -2.26 21.37 10.81
CA ILE A 127 -2.99 20.36 10.04
C ILE A 127 -4.05 19.73 10.93
N GLU A 128 -5.32 20.08 10.67
CA GLU A 128 -6.45 19.57 11.46
C GLU A 128 -7.12 18.33 10.83
N LYS A 129 -7.05 18.20 9.49
CA LYS A 129 -7.73 17.14 8.75
C LYS A 129 -6.77 16.44 7.81
N ILE A 130 -6.82 15.11 7.84
CA ILE A 130 -6.00 14.25 7.00
C ILE A 130 -6.85 13.08 6.51
N ALA A 131 -6.31 12.36 5.54
CA ALA A 131 -6.81 11.06 5.16
C ALA A 131 -5.72 9.99 5.23
N LEU A 132 -6.13 8.78 5.61
CA LEU A 132 -5.32 7.58 5.48
C LEU A 132 -5.85 6.74 4.33
N ARG A 133 -4.95 6.21 3.50
CA ARG A 133 -5.23 5.13 2.58
C ARG A 133 -4.65 3.84 3.13
N LEU A 134 -5.54 2.95 3.57
CA LEU A 134 -5.18 1.59 3.94
C LEU A 134 -5.05 0.74 2.68
N PRO A 135 -3.99 -0.07 2.58
CA PRO A 135 -3.90 -1.09 1.56
C PRO A 135 -4.94 -2.19 1.81
N ALA A 136 -5.13 -3.05 0.81
CA ALA A 136 -5.88 -4.28 1.04
C ALA A 136 -5.04 -5.22 1.93
N MET A 137 -5.63 -5.71 3.01
CA MET A 137 -4.93 -6.59 3.96
C MET A 137 -5.57 -7.98 3.94
N ASP A 138 -4.72 -9.02 3.89
CA ASP A 138 -5.12 -10.42 3.79
C ASP A 138 -5.57 -11.05 5.13
N THR A 139 -5.36 -10.35 6.23
CA THR A 139 -5.61 -10.82 7.60
C THR A 139 -6.71 -10.00 8.27
N ALA A 140 -7.25 -10.51 9.38
CA ALA A 140 -8.20 -9.76 10.17
C ALA A 140 -7.47 -8.62 10.90
N PHE A 141 -8.06 -7.43 10.91
CA PHE A 141 -7.47 -6.29 11.60
C PHE A 141 -8.50 -5.33 12.21
N VAL A 142 -8.03 -4.56 13.20
CA VAL A 142 -8.68 -3.35 13.69
C VAL A 142 -7.63 -2.25 13.77
N LEU A 143 -7.94 -1.12 13.16
CA LEU A 143 -7.11 0.07 13.16
C LEU A 143 -7.71 1.10 14.11
N PHE A 144 -6.86 1.66 14.95
CA PHE A 144 -7.16 2.71 15.88
C PHE A 144 -6.36 3.98 15.56
N TRP A 145 -7.01 5.12 15.70
CA TRP A 145 -6.41 6.44 15.62
C TRP A 145 -6.69 7.20 16.90
N ASN A 146 -5.64 7.57 17.62
CA ASN A 146 -5.74 8.27 18.92
C ASN A 146 -6.69 7.55 19.90
N GLY A 147 -6.56 6.22 20.00
CA GLY A 147 -7.40 5.36 20.85
C GLY A 147 -8.76 4.95 20.29
N ASN A 148 -9.25 5.61 19.23
CA ASN A 148 -10.58 5.32 18.67
C ASN A 148 -10.48 4.35 17.49
N GLU A 149 -11.36 3.37 17.43
CA GLU A 149 -11.47 2.49 16.27
C GLU A 149 -11.94 3.28 15.04
N VAL A 150 -11.16 3.22 13.96
CA VAL A 150 -11.44 3.96 12.70
C VAL A 150 -11.63 3.04 11.50
N ALA A 151 -11.13 1.80 11.57
CA ALA A 151 -11.39 0.79 10.56
C ALA A 151 -11.27 -0.62 11.13
N ARG A 152 -12.00 -1.54 10.52
CA ARG A 152 -12.00 -2.96 10.84
C ARG A 152 -12.18 -3.80 9.59
N ASN A 153 -11.53 -4.95 9.58
CA ASN A 153 -11.78 -6.03 8.64
C ASN A 153 -11.76 -7.35 9.39
N GLY A 154 -12.94 -7.96 9.56
CA GLY A 154 -13.09 -9.18 10.34
C GLY A 154 -13.18 -8.98 11.86
N TYR A 155 -13.17 -10.10 12.57
CA TYR A 155 -13.25 -10.16 14.03
C TYR A 155 -11.91 -10.60 14.60
N LEU A 156 -11.44 -9.93 15.65
CA LEU A 156 -10.27 -10.34 16.39
C LEU A 156 -10.76 -11.21 17.57
N ASN A 157 -11.00 -12.50 17.33
CA ASN A 157 -11.43 -13.38 18.42
C ASN A 157 -10.28 -13.60 19.41
N VAL A 158 -10.63 -13.76 20.70
CA VAL A 158 -9.69 -14.13 21.77
C VAL A 158 -9.05 -15.50 21.48
N GLU A 159 -9.83 -16.39 20.86
CA GLU A 159 -9.38 -17.66 20.30
C GLU A 159 -9.26 -17.52 18.77
N LEU A 160 -8.06 -17.76 18.24
CA LEU A 160 -7.72 -17.49 16.82
C LEU A 160 -8.69 -18.11 15.80
N GLY A 161 -9.43 -19.17 16.18
CA GLY A 161 -10.37 -19.96 15.37
C GLY A 161 -11.51 -19.23 14.65
N GLY A 162 -11.61 -17.91 14.75
CA GLY A 162 -12.61 -17.10 14.02
C GLY A 162 -12.08 -15.81 13.41
N SER A 163 -10.76 -15.57 13.46
CA SER A 163 -10.15 -14.36 12.89
C SER A 163 -10.00 -14.51 11.38
N ARG A 164 -11.00 -14.06 10.62
CA ARG A 164 -11.01 -14.08 9.16
C ARG A 164 -11.29 -12.68 8.59
N PRO A 165 -10.57 -12.22 7.56
CA PRO A 165 -10.93 -11.01 6.84
C PRO A 165 -12.32 -11.19 6.20
N VAL A 166 -13.10 -10.12 6.17
CA VAL A 166 -14.44 -10.13 5.54
C VAL A 166 -14.36 -9.68 4.09
N TYR A 167 -13.43 -8.79 3.76
CA TYR A 167 -13.24 -8.27 2.40
C TYR A 167 -11.75 -7.95 2.14
N TYR A 168 -11.37 -7.88 0.86
CA TYR A 168 -10.01 -7.51 0.44
C TYR A 168 -10.09 -6.33 -0.53
N ALA A 169 -10.02 -5.11 0.02
CA ALA A 169 -10.04 -3.88 -0.76
C ALA A 169 -9.32 -2.74 -0.01
N PRO A 170 -8.61 -1.84 -0.72
CA PRO A 170 -8.10 -0.62 -0.11
C PRO A 170 -9.23 0.24 0.48
N ARG A 171 -8.93 0.98 1.55
CA ARG A 171 -9.89 1.90 2.17
C ARG A 171 -9.29 3.28 2.35
N THR A 172 -10.10 4.30 2.14
CA THR A 172 -9.77 5.68 2.49
C THR A 172 -10.53 6.08 3.74
N LEU A 173 -9.82 6.61 4.74
CA LEU A 173 -10.37 7.08 6.01
C LEU A 173 -10.08 8.56 6.14
N ARG A 174 -11.06 9.35 6.59
CA ARG A 174 -10.86 10.77 6.95
C ARG A 174 -10.75 10.89 8.45
N LEU A 175 -9.74 11.60 8.92
CA LEU A 175 -9.39 11.66 10.34
C LEU A 175 -9.06 13.09 10.75
N ASN A 176 -9.33 13.39 12.02
CA ASN A 176 -8.82 14.61 12.64
C ASN A 176 -7.39 14.36 13.11
N ALA A 177 -6.49 15.28 12.77
CA ALA A 177 -5.10 15.27 13.19
C ALA A 177 -4.89 16.19 14.41
N ARG A 178 -3.90 15.82 15.22
CA ARG A 178 -3.34 16.62 16.32
C ARG A 178 -1.85 16.85 16.03
N ALA A 179 -1.17 17.65 16.85
CA ALA A 179 0.30 17.76 16.78
C ALA A 179 0.99 16.40 16.98
N GLU A 180 0.48 15.59 17.93
CA GLU A 180 0.93 14.23 18.17
C GLU A 180 -0.25 13.26 18.02
N ASN A 181 -0.04 12.23 17.21
CA ASN A 181 -1.05 11.21 16.94
C ASN A 181 -0.48 9.81 17.17
N THR A 182 -1.37 8.89 17.45
CA THR A 182 -1.05 7.48 17.65
C THR A 182 -1.87 6.64 16.69
N LEU A 183 -1.17 5.86 15.87
CA LEU A 183 -1.76 4.87 14.99
C LEU A 183 -1.47 3.49 15.57
N VAL A 184 -2.52 2.72 15.88
CA VAL A 184 -2.39 1.35 16.39
C VAL A 184 -3.13 0.39 15.46
N LEU A 185 -2.46 -0.67 15.03
CA LEU A 185 -3.01 -1.72 14.21
C LEU A 185 -2.94 -3.04 14.97
N HIS A 186 -4.11 -3.56 15.32
CA HIS A 186 -4.26 -4.91 15.83
C HIS A 186 -4.53 -5.85 14.67
N MET A 187 -3.73 -6.90 14.53
CA MET A 187 -3.83 -7.88 13.46
C MET A 187 -3.90 -9.29 14.02
N ALA A 188 -4.81 -10.11 13.50
CA ALA A 188 -4.89 -11.53 13.80
C ALA A 188 -4.95 -12.35 12.51
N ASN A 189 -4.21 -13.46 12.51
CA ASN A 189 -4.15 -14.39 11.41
C ASN A 189 -4.36 -15.83 11.89
N ASP A 190 -5.27 -16.52 11.21
CA ASP A 190 -5.52 -17.95 11.39
C ASP A 190 -5.03 -18.74 10.16
N VAL A 191 -5.27 -18.21 8.96
CA VAL A 191 -5.24 -18.97 7.70
C VAL A 191 -4.16 -18.50 6.72
N TYR A 192 -3.82 -17.21 6.69
CA TYR A 192 -2.98 -16.65 5.64
C TYR A 192 -1.50 -17.00 5.85
N PRO A 193 -0.77 -17.50 4.83
CA PRO A 193 0.59 -18.01 5.02
C PRO A 193 1.66 -16.92 5.17
N ARG A 194 1.36 -15.67 4.80
CA ARG A 194 2.32 -14.54 4.82
C ARG A 194 1.77 -13.31 5.57
N PRO A 195 1.41 -13.45 6.84
CA PRO A 195 0.77 -12.40 7.61
C PRO A 195 1.75 -11.28 7.97
N GLY A 196 1.20 -10.10 8.27
CA GLY A 196 1.96 -8.92 8.62
C GLY A 196 1.48 -7.69 7.86
N LEU A 197 2.09 -6.55 8.15
CA LEU A 197 1.81 -5.30 7.46
C LEU A 197 2.71 -5.21 6.22
N ARG A 198 2.39 -5.96 5.16
CA ARG A 198 3.24 -6.08 3.95
C ARG A 198 3.11 -4.92 2.96
N ASP A 199 2.03 -4.16 3.07
CA ASP A 199 1.74 -3.05 2.18
C ASP A 199 1.70 -1.76 2.99
N THR A 200 2.06 -0.66 2.35
CA THR A 200 2.23 0.62 3.01
C THR A 200 0.89 1.34 3.22
N ILE A 201 0.72 1.88 4.42
CA ILE A 201 -0.35 2.84 4.72
C ILE A 201 0.13 4.22 4.25
N LEU A 202 -0.70 4.91 3.46
CA LEU A 202 -0.40 6.28 3.03
C LEU A 202 -1.19 7.29 3.86
N LEU A 203 -0.55 8.41 4.15
CA LEU A 203 -1.12 9.56 4.83
C LEU A 203 -1.01 10.78 3.92
N GLY A 204 -2.05 11.59 3.84
CA GLY A 204 -2.02 12.83 3.07
C GLY A 204 -3.23 13.70 3.38
N SER A 205 -3.40 14.79 2.66
CA SER A 205 -4.64 15.55 2.73
C SER A 205 -5.83 14.77 2.16
N GLU A 206 -7.04 15.15 2.55
CA GLU A 206 -8.25 14.46 2.10
C GLU A 206 -8.40 14.47 0.58
N SER A 207 -8.06 15.59 -0.06
CA SER A 207 -8.13 15.78 -1.52
C SER A 207 -7.09 14.92 -2.24
N LEU A 208 -5.85 14.91 -1.76
CA LEU A 208 -4.77 14.13 -2.36
C LEU A 208 -5.07 12.62 -2.30
N ILE A 209 -5.45 12.11 -1.13
CA ILE A 209 -5.74 10.69 -0.96
C ILE A 209 -7.00 10.27 -1.73
N ALA A 210 -8.02 11.13 -1.81
CA ALA A 210 -9.20 10.88 -2.65
C ALA A 210 -8.81 10.79 -4.13
N ARG A 211 -8.00 11.72 -4.62
CA ARG A 211 -7.49 11.72 -5.99
C ARG A 211 -6.72 10.44 -6.32
N ILE A 212 -5.82 10.00 -5.42
CA ILE A 212 -5.08 8.74 -5.59
C ILE A 212 -6.05 7.54 -5.66
N ALA A 213 -7.12 7.54 -4.87
CA ALA A 213 -8.12 6.48 -4.92
C ALA A 213 -8.90 6.49 -6.26
N GLU A 214 -9.29 7.66 -6.74
CA GLU A 214 -9.98 7.84 -8.01
C GLU A 214 -9.10 7.42 -9.20
N GLU A 215 -7.86 7.88 -9.28
CA GLU A 215 -6.91 7.52 -10.34
C GLU A 215 -6.70 6.00 -10.42
N ASN A 216 -6.58 5.33 -9.27
CA ASN A 216 -6.48 3.86 -9.21
C ASN A 216 -7.75 3.17 -9.75
N ASN A 217 -8.94 3.68 -9.42
CA ASN A 217 -10.20 3.13 -9.90
C ASN A 217 -10.39 3.36 -11.40
N PHE A 218 -10.02 4.55 -11.91
CA PHE A 218 -10.03 4.85 -13.34
C PHE A 218 -9.10 3.92 -14.10
N PHE A 219 -7.88 3.72 -13.61
CA PHE A 219 -6.92 2.80 -14.24
C PHE A 219 -7.43 1.36 -14.26
N ALA A 220 -8.05 0.88 -13.17
CA ALA A 220 -8.66 -0.44 -13.12
C ALA A 220 -9.82 -0.58 -14.12
N ALA A 221 -10.71 0.42 -14.22
CA ALA A 221 -11.82 0.42 -15.18
C ALA A 221 -11.31 0.43 -16.64
N PHE A 222 -10.27 1.22 -16.91
CA PHE A 222 -9.62 1.26 -18.22
C PHE A 222 -9.05 -0.11 -18.61
N LEU A 223 -8.35 -0.79 -17.68
CA LEU A 223 -7.83 -2.14 -17.91
C LEU A 223 -8.93 -3.16 -18.17
N VAL A 224 -10.02 -3.12 -17.39
CA VAL A 224 -11.19 -3.99 -17.62
C VAL A 224 -11.78 -3.75 -19.01
N GLY A 225 -11.90 -2.49 -19.44
CA GLY A 225 -12.34 -2.14 -20.79
C GLY A 225 -11.40 -2.66 -21.88
N ALA A 226 -10.09 -2.51 -21.71
CA ALA A 226 -9.09 -3.01 -22.66
C ALA A 226 -9.13 -4.55 -22.77
N LEU A 227 -9.24 -5.26 -21.64
CA LEU A 227 -9.39 -6.72 -21.60
C LEU A 227 -10.70 -7.16 -22.29
N ALA A 228 -11.80 -6.45 -22.07
CA ALA A 228 -13.07 -6.74 -22.71
C ALA A 228 -13.01 -6.57 -24.23
N LEU A 229 -12.38 -5.51 -24.74
CA LEU A 229 -12.16 -5.31 -26.17
C LEU A 229 -11.29 -6.41 -26.78
N MET A 230 -10.23 -6.82 -26.10
CA MET A 230 -9.41 -7.96 -26.53
C MET A 230 -10.21 -9.26 -26.58
N ALA A 231 -11.05 -9.52 -25.58
CA ALA A 231 -11.92 -10.70 -25.56
C ALA A 231 -12.91 -10.68 -26.74
N LEU A 232 -13.56 -9.54 -27.00
CA LEU A 232 -14.49 -9.38 -28.12
C LEU A 232 -13.80 -9.58 -29.48
N TYR A 233 -12.58 -9.06 -29.65
CA TYR A 233 -11.77 -9.28 -30.84
C TYR A 233 -11.53 -10.78 -31.09
N HIS A 234 -11.16 -11.53 -30.05
CA HIS A 234 -10.91 -12.98 -30.17
C HIS A 234 -12.19 -13.76 -30.45
N LEU A 235 -13.32 -13.39 -29.83
CA LEU A 235 -14.62 -14.00 -30.10
C LEU A 235 -15.06 -13.78 -31.56
N GLY A 236 -14.87 -12.56 -32.08
CA GLY A 236 -15.15 -12.24 -33.49
C GLY A 236 -14.29 -13.08 -34.44
N MET A 237 -12.99 -13.17 -34.17
CA MET A 237 -12.06 -14.00 -34.95
C MET A 237 -12.41 -15.49 -34.91
N TYR A 238 -12.89 -16.01 -33.77
CA TYR A 238 -13.34 -17.39 -33.64
C TYR A 238 -14.64 -17.65 -34.40
N ALA A 239 -15.61 -16.73 -34.34
CA ALA A 239 -16.88 -16.86 -35.06
C ALA A 239 -16.74 -16.80 -36.59
N MET A 240 -15.66 -16.17 -37.08
CA MET A 240 -15.32 -16.13 -38.51
C MET A 240 -14.52 -17.36 -39.00
N ARG A 241 -14.21 -18.30 -38.12
CA ARG A 241 -13.38 -19.48 -38.40
C ARG A 241 -14.23 -20.73 -38.54
#